data_AF-A0A5B6WHL0-F1
#
_entry.id   AF-A0A5B6WHL0-F1
#
_cell.length_a   1.000
_cell.length_b   1.000
_cell.length_c   1.000
_cell.angle_alpha   90.00
_cell.angle_beta   90.00
_cell.angle_gamma   90.00
#
_symmetry.space_group_name_H-M   'P 1'
#
loop_
_entity.id
_entity.type
_entity.pdbx_description
1 polymer ?
#
loop_
_entity_poly.entity_id
_entity_poly.type
_entity_poly.pdbx_seq_one_letter_code
_entity_poly.pdbx_strand_id
1 'polypeptide(L)' 'MIWWDQLTTSQRRNGERPISTWAEMKAVMRRRFIPSYCHLELYQKHQNLSQGTKSVEDYYKEMEVAIIRVDM' A
#
# COMPACT_ATOMS: atom_id res chain seq x y z
N MET A 1 1.02 15.65 -7.53
CA MET A 1 2.41 15.57 -7.02
C MET A 1 2.73 16.52 -5.85
N ILE A 2 1.77 17.32 -5.36
CA ILE A 2 1.98 18.36 -4.31
C ILE A 2 2.67 17.84 -3.04
N TRP A 3 2.34 16.63 -2.57
CA TRP A 3 2.95 16.08 -1.34
C TRP A 3 4.44 15.79 -1.48
N TRP A 4 4.88 15.30 -2.65
CA TRP A 4 6.29 14.99 -2.89
C TRP A 4 7.13 16.27 -2.92
N ASP A 5 6.59 17.32 -3.52
CA ASP A 5 7.23 18.65 -3.57
C ASP A 5 7.34 19.26 -2.17
N GLN A 6 6.31 19.09 -1.33
CA GLN A 6 6.35 19.52 0.07
C GLN A 6 7.37 18.74 0.90
N LEU A 7 7.43 17.42 0.73
CA LEU A 7 8.39 16.55 1.41
C LEU A 7 9.83 16.92 1.06
N THR A 8 10.14 17.05 -0.23
CA THR A 8 11.48 17.43 -0.70
C THR A 8 11.87 18.83 -0.24
N THR A 9 10.92 19.77 -0.23
CA THR A 9 11.13 21.12 0.32
C THR A 9 11.41 21.08 1.83
N SER A 10 10.69 20.28 2.61
CA SER A 10 10.93 20.16 4.05
C SER A 10 12.27 19.50 4.36
N GLN A 11 12.66 18.46 3.62
CA GLN A 11 13.96 17.80 3.78
C GLN A 11 15.11 18.78 3.55
N ARG A 12 15.04 19.55 2.46
CA ARG A 12 16.03 20.60 2.16
C ARG A 12 16.12 21.64 3.27
N ARG A 13 14.97 22.10 3.78
CA ARG A 13 14.92 23.09 4.88
C ARG A 13 15.50 22.54 6.18
N ASN A 14 15.30 21.25 6.45
CA ASN A 14 15.80 20.59 7.65
C ASN A 14 17.27 20.14 7.53
N GLY A 15 17.91 20.31 6.37
CA GLY A 15 19.25 19.79 6.10
C GLY A 15 19.31 18.26 6.01
N GLU A 16 18.17 17.59 5.81
CA GLU A 16 18.11 16.15 5.63
C GLU A 16 18.67 15.76 4.27
N ARG A 17 19.27 14.55 4.20
CA ARG A 17 19.78 14.03 2.93
C ARG A 17 18.63 13.78 1.96
N PRO A 18 18.77 14.15 0.67
CA PRO A 18 17.78 13.80 -0.33
C PRO A 18 17.60 12.29 -0.44
N ILE A 19 16.37 11.87 -0.75
CA ILE A 19 16.08 10.48 -1.12
C ILE A 19 16.85 10.18 -2.41
N SER A 20 17.82 9.27 -2.31
CA SER A 20 18.80 9.01 -3.37
C SER A 20 18.66 7.62 -3.98
N THR A 21 17.97 6.71 -3.28
CA THR A 21 17.77 5.34 -3.73
C THR A 21 16.28 5.01 -3.91
N TRP A 22 16.02 4.04 -4.77
CA TRP A 22 14.66 3.50 -4.95
C TRP A 22 14.11 2.86 -3.67
N ALA A 23 14.97 2.29 -2.82
CA ALA A 23 14.57 1.69 -1.55
C ALA A 23 14.05 2.76 -0.57
N GLU A 24 14.74 3.90 -0.44
CA GLU A 24 14.32 5.03 0.39
C GLU A 24 13.00 5.62 -0.13
N MET A 25 12.87 5.80 -1.45
CA MET A 25 11.63 6.26 -2.09
C MET A 25 10.46 5.33 -1.72
N LYS A 26 10.64 4.01 -1.89
CA LYS A 26 9.63 3.02 -1.51
C LYS A 26 9.27 3.08 -0.03
N ALA A 27 10.24 3.22 0.86
CA ALA A 27 9.99 3.30 2.30
C ALA A 27 9.12 4.51 2.66
N VAL A 28 9.40 5.68 2.09
CA VAL A 28 8.63 6.90 2.35
C VAL A 28 7.23 6.81 1.76
N MET A 29 7.08 6.27 0.55
CA MET A 29 5.76 6.04 -0.05
C MET A 29 4.94 5.03 0.76
N ARG A 30 5.55 3.91 1.19
CA ARG A 30 4.88 2.91 2.03
C ARG A 30 4.41 3.53 3.35
N ARG A 31 5.27 4.27 4.06
CA ARG A 31 4.88 4.94 5.31
C ARG A 31 3.72 5.92 5.16
N ARG A 32 3.62 6.60 4.01
CA ARG A 32 2.58 7.61 3.76
C ARG A 32 1.24 7.01 3.34
N PHE A 33 1.29 6.01 2.46
CA PHE A 33 0.12 5.52 1.72
C PHE A 33 -0.35 4.13 2.15
N ILE A 34 0.48 3.38 2.88
CA ILE A 34 0.08 2.08 3.44
C ILE A 34 -0.23 2.29 4.92
N PRO A 35 -1.50 2.14 5.33
CA PRO A 35 -1.88 2.17 6.74
C PRO A 35 -1.13 1.10 7.52
N SER A 36 -0.80 1.37 8.79
CA SER A 36 -0.11 0.40 9.66
C SER A 36 -0.87 -0.93 9.83
N TYR A 37 -2.19 -0.89 9.68
CA TYR A 37 -3.08 -2.04 9.76
C TYR A 37 -3.36 -2.72 8.42
N CYS A 38 -2.71 -2.30 7.32
CA CYS A 38 -2.93 -2.87 5.99
C CYS A 38 -2.73 -4.40 5.99
N HIS A 39 -1.69 -4.91 6.65
CA HIS A 39 -1.45 -6.35 6.77
C HIS A 39 -2.57 -7.08 7.52
N LEU A 40 -3.14 -6.46 8.56
CA LEU A 40 -4.25 -7.03 9.31
C LEU A 40 -5.54 -7.04 8.47
N GLU A 41 -5.84 -5.96 7.75
CA GLU A 41 -6.96 -5.90 6.81
C GLU A 41 -6.83 -6.93 5.69
N LEU A 42 -5.63 -7.09 5.13
CA LEU A 42 -5.37 -8.10 4.10
C LEU A 42 -5.56 -9.51 4.64
N TYR A 43 -5.05 -9.79 5.83
CA TYR A 43 -5.23 -11.07 6.50
C TYR A 43 -6.70 -11.36 6.80
N GLN A 44 -7.43 -10.38 7.33
CA GLN A 44 -8.86 -10.50 7.61
C GLN A 44 -9.67 -10.69 6.31
N LYS A 45 -9.36 -9.94 5.26
CA LYS A 45 -10.01 -10.09 3.96
C LYS A 45 -9.75 -11.48 3.37
N HIS A 46 -8.53 -12.00 3.52
CA HIS A 46 -8.20 -13.35 3.09
C HIS A 46 -8.93 -14.42 3.91
N GLN A 47 -8.96 -14.30 5.24
CA GLN A 47 -9.68 -15.24 6.12
C GLN A 47 -11.19 -15.26 5.86
N ASN A 48 -11.76 -14.10 5.51
CA ASN A 48 -13.18 -13.95 5.22
C ASN A 48 -13.53 -14.17 3.74
N LEU A 49 -12.55 -14.54 2.91
CA LEU A 49 -12.74 -14.77 1.48
C LEU A 49 -13.51 -16.08 1.29
N SER A 50 -14.82 -15.94 1.12
CA SER A 50 -15.74 -17.04 0.89
C SER A 50 -16.74 -16.63 -0.17
N GLN A 51 -17.15 -17.58 -1.02
CA GLN A 51 -18.12 -17.30 -2.07
C GLN A 51 -19.47 -16.86 -1.47
N GLY A 52 -19.93 -17.50 -0.40
CA GLY A 52 -21.19 -17.17 0.27
C GLY A 52 -22.37 -17.18 -0.70
N THR A 53 -23.10 -16.07 -0.79
CA THR A 53 -24.21 -15.86 -1.74
C THR A 53 -23.79 -15.15 -3.04
N LYS A 54 -22.50 -14.86 -3.21
CA LYS A 54 -21.98 -14.15 -4.40
C LYS A 54 -21.97 -15.07 -5.62
N SER A 55 -22.07 -14.46 -6.80
CA SER A 55 -21.83 -15.16 -8.04
C SER A 55 -20.36 -15.65 -8.10
N VAL A 56 -20.11 -16.71 -8.87
CA VAL A 56 -18.75 -17.24 -9.08
C VAL A 56 -17.83 -16.16 -9.66
N GLU A 57 -18.36 -15.33 -10.57
CA GLU A 57 -17.64 -14.24 -11.23
C GLU A 57 -17.17 -13.17 -10.24
N ASP A 58 -18.04 -12.77 -9.31
CA ASP A 58 -17.73 -11.72 -8.32
C ASP A 58 -16.75 -12.22 -7.26
N TYR A 59 -16.89 -13.48 -6.85
CA TYR A 59 -15.93 -14.13 -5.95
C TYR A 59 -14.54 -14.23 -6.58
N TYR A 60 -14.47 -14.64 -7.85
CA TYR A 60 -13.20 -14.78 -8.57
C TYR A 60 -12.45 -13.45 -8.67
N LYS A 61 -13.15 -12.35 -8.99
CA LYS A 61 -12.56 -10.99 -9.02
C LYS A 61 -12.02 -10.56 -7.65
N GLU A 62 -12.74 -10.84 -6.57
CA GLU A 62 -12.26 -10.53 -5.22
C GLU A 62 -11.01 -11.34 -4.84
N MET A 63 -10.94 -12.60 -5.28
CA MET A 63 -9.79 -13.47 -5.08
C MET A 63 -8.55 -12.94 -5.83
N GLU A 64 -8.67 -12.55 -7.09
CA GLU A 64 -7.56 -11.95 -7.87
C GLU A 64 -7.01 -10.68 -7.22
N VAL A 65 -7.90 -9.78 -6.75
CA VAL A 65 -7.50 -8.55 -6.06
C VAL A 65 -6.77 -8.86 -4.74
N ALA A 66 -7.17 -9.91 -4.02
CA ALA A 66 -6.50 -10.31 -2.79
C ALA A 66 -5.08 -10.83 -3.05
N ILE A 67 -4.90 -11.67 -4.08
CA ILE A 67 -3.59 -12.23 -4.48
C ILE A 67 -2.60 -11.10 -4.84
N ILE A 68 -3.02 -10.17 -5.70
CA ILE A 68 -2.18 -9.03 -6.13
C ILE A 68 -1.73 -8.17 -4.95
N ARG A 69 -2.55 -8.07 -3.89
CA ARG A 69 -2.22 -7.27 -2.69
C ARG A 69 -1.30 -7.99 -1.71
N VAL A 70 -1.26 -9.32 -1.73
CA VAL A 70 -0.35 -10.12 -0.90
C VAL A 70 1.09 -10.09 -1.46
N ASP A 71 1.23 -9.96 -2.78
CA ASP A 71 2.53 -9.91 -3.47
C ASP A 71 3.21 -8.52 -3.48
N MET A 72 2.59 -7.46 -2.92
CA MET A 72 3.08 -6.06 -2.93
C MET A 72 3.89 -5.61 -1.69
#